data_AF-A0A9W6C1H8-F1
#
_entry.id   AF-A0A9W6C1H8-F1
#
_cell.length_a   1.000
_cell.length_b   1.000
_cell.length_c   1.000
_cell.angle_alpha   90.00
_cell.angle_beta   90.00
_cell.angle_gamma   90.00
#
_symmetry.space_group_name_H-M   'P 1'
#
loop_
_entity.id
_entity.type
_entity.pdbx_description
1 polymer ?
#
loop_
_entity_poly.entity_id
_entity_poly.type
_entity_poly.pdbx_seq_one_letter_code
_entity_poly.pdbx_strand_id
1 'polypeptide(L)'
;MPTATDEERRHLVIELKRPSQNLNEDVINQIKKYAKAVALDDRFKHSNVEWDFVAVANRFTKDAEFEARQKDKPRGLVLEIDDPIKIRVWAKTWGEIIQEAEGRLTFYKRRLEYQANDKEALQYLRTINADYLSEEVKERISALDAKEGVAAE
;
A
#
# COMPACT_ATOMS: atom_id res chain seq x y z
N MET A 1 2.73 -12.94 -2.82
CA MET A 1 2.60 -12.15 -4.05
C MET A 1 3.80 -12.45 -4.92
N PRO A 2 3.66 -12.99 -6.14
CA PRO A 2 4.78 -13.15 -7.06
C PRO A 2 5.17 -11.78 -7.63
N THR A 3 6.47 -11.55 -7.83
CA THR A 3 7.05 -10.27 -8.30
C THR A 3 7.52 -10.40 -9.74
N ALA A 4 7.62 -9.27 -10.46
CA ALA A 4 7.74 -9.19 -11.92
C ALA A 4 9.16 -9.32 -12.49
N THR A 5 10.20 -9.55 -11.68
CA THR A 5 11.59 -9.65 -12.14
C THR A 5 12.33 -10.80 -11.45
N ASP A 6 13.22 -11.48 -12.17
CA ASP A 6 13.99 -12.63 -11.66
C ASP A 6 15.13 -12.23 -10.69
N GLU A 7 15.49 -10.95 -10.62
CA GLU A 7 16.67 -10.46 -9.89
C GLU A 7 16.40 -9.94 -8.48
N GLU A 8 15.15 -9.66 -8.09
CA GLU A 8 14.80 -9.16 -6.74
C GLU A 8 13.60 -9.93 -6.19
N ARG A 9 13.81 -10.70 -5.12
CA ARG A 9 12.70 -11.44 -4.48
C ARG A 9 12.34 -10.81 -3.15
N ARG A 10 11.08 -10.42 -3.01
CA ARG A 10 10.52 -9.94 -1.76
C ARG A 10 9.65 -11.00 -1.12
N HIS A 11 10.00 -11.37 0.10
CA HIS A 11 9.28 -12.35 0.88
C HIS A 11 8.51 -11.68 2.01
N LEU A 12 7.27 -12.12 2.23
CA LEU A 12 6.41 -11.62 3.29
C LEU A 12 5.97 -12.80 4.16
N VAL A 13 6.30 -12.74 5.43
CA VAL A 13 5.86 -13.72 6.45
C VAL A 13 4.92 -13.00 7.41
N ILE A 14 3.71 -13.54 7.57
CA ILE A 14 2.70 -12.96 8.45
C ILE A 14 2.43 -13.92 9.61
N GLU A 15 2.67 -13.44 10.82
CA GLU A 15 2.31 -14.12 12.07
C GLU A 15 1.00 -13.51 12.58
N LEU A 16 -0.11 -14.25 12.44
CA LEU A 16 -1.41 -13.82 12.93
C LEU A 16 -1.63 -14.31 14.37
N LYS A 17 -2.01 -13.39 15.26
CA LYS A 17 -2.43 -13.74 16.62
C LYS A 17 -3.95 -13.71 16.75
N ARG A 18 -4.47 -14.66 17.53
CA ARG A 18 -5.89 -14.72 17.90
C ARG A 18 -6.33 -13.41 18.57
N PRO A 19 -7.62 -13.04 18.52
CA PRO A 19 -8.13 -11.78 19.07
C PRO A 19 -7.77 -11.47 20.53
N SER A 20 -7.66 -12.52 21.37
CA SER A 20 -7.32 -12.40 22.79
C SER A 20 -5.82 -12.27 23.08
N GLN A 21 -4.96 -12.47 22.08
CA GLN A 21 -3.52 -12.35 22.22
C GLN A 21 -3.10 -10.98 21.67
N ASN A 22 -2.72 -10.09 22.58
CA ASN A 22 -2.17 -8.79 22.20
C ASN A 22 -0.74 -8.92 21.67
N LEU A 23 -0.30 -7.94 20.88
CA LEU A 23 1.11 -7.72 20.58
C LEU A 23 1.79 -7.25 21.86
N ASN A 24 2.51 -8.16 22.50
CA ASN A 24 3.38 -7.90 23.64
C ASN A 24 4.84 -8.17 23.23
N GLU A 25 5.76 -7.92 24.15
CA GLU A 25 7.20 -8.13 23.94
C GLU A 25 7.53 -9.58 23.56
N ASP A 26 6.83 -10.57 24.12
CA ASP A 26 7.05 -11.99 23.80
C ASP A 26 6.74 -12.29 22.33
N VAL A 27 5.62 -11.77 21.82
CA VAL A 27 5.21 -11.95 20.42
C VAL A 27 6.19 -11.23 19.49
N ILE A 28 6.60 -10.00 19.84
CA ILE A 28 7.61 -9.25 19.08
C ILE A 28 8.95 -10.00 19.05
N ASN A 29 9.40 -10.50 20.20
CA ASN A 29 10.63 -11.28 20.31
C ASN A 29 10.54 -12.59 19.54
N GLN A 30 9.39 -13.26 19.53
CA GLN A 30 9.16 -14.47 18.74
C GLN A 30 9.38 -14.20 17.25
N ILE A 31 8.74 -13.17 16.70
CA ILE A 31 8.87 -12.88 15.27
C ILE A 31 10.28 -12.37 14.91
N LYS A 32 10.93 -11.60 15.79
CA LYS A 32 12.34 -11.22 15.64
C LYS A 32 13.26 -12.45 15.57
N LYS A 33 13.02 -13.47 16.40
CA LYS A 33 13.77 -14.73 16.37
C LYS A 33 13.59 -15.45 15.04
N TYR A 34 12.37 -15.54 14.52
CA TYR A 34 12.11 -16.13 13.21
C TYR A 34 12.82 -15.36 12.09
N ALA A 35 12.73 -14.03 12.09
CA ALA A 35 13.40 -13.18 11.11
C ALA A 35 14.93 -13.40 11.11
N LYS A 36 15.55 -13.44 12.30
CA LYS A 36 16.98 -13.72 12.46
C LYS A 36 17.35 -15.14 12.03
N ALA A 37 16.52 -16.14 12.32
CA ALA A 37 16.77 -17.52 11.91
C ALA A 37 16.78 -17.65 10.37
N VAL A 38 15.88 -16.95 9.69
CA VAL A 38 15.86 -16.91 8.21
C VAL A 38 17.04 -16.11 7.67
N ALA A 39 17.43 -15.01 8.33
CA ALA A 39 18.61 -14.21 7.96
C ALA A 39 19.91 -15.01 7.96
N LEU A 40 20.05 -15.89 8.95
CA LEU A 40 21.26 -16.68 9.16
C LEU A 40 21.30 -17.94 8.28
N ASP A 41 20.22 -18.26 7.58
CA ASP A 41 20.13 -19.41 6.71
C ASP A 41 20.94 -19.16 5.42
N ASP A 42 21.92 -20.04 5.17
CA ASP A 42 22.87 -19.90 4.08
C ASP A 42 22.22 -19.91 2.69
N ARG A 43 20.98 -20.41 2.57
CA ARG A 43 20.23 -20.41 1.31
C ARG A 43 19.92 -19.01 0.79
N PHE A 44 19.96 -17.99 1.66
CA PHE A 44 19.54 -16.62 1.32
C PHE A 44 20.66 -15.57 1.41
N LYS A 45 21.83 -15.91 1.97
CA LYS A 45 22.95 -14.97 2.24
C LYS A 45 23.57 -14.27 1.03
N HIS A 46 23.41 -14.80 -0.18
CA HIS A 46 24.01 -14.25 -1.40
C HIS A 46 23.00 -14.03 -2.53
N SER A 47 21.71 -14.03 -2.18
CA SER A 47 20.62 -13.72 -3.10
C SER A 47 20.11 -12.32 -2.82
N ASN A 48 19.80 -11.54 -3.85
CA ASN A 48 19.18 -10.21 -3.72
C ASN A 48 17.72 -10.36 -3.27
N VAL A 49 17.53 -10.59 -1.97
CA VAL A 49 16.23 -10.86 -1.36
C VAL A 49 15.97 -9.91 -0.21
N GLU A 50 14.73 -9.45 -0.13
CA GLU A 50 14.24 -8.66 0.99
C GLU A 50 13.16 -9.45 1.75
N TRP A 51 13.20 -9.40 3.08
CA TRP A 51 12.20 -10.05 3.92
C TRP A 51 11.44 -9.05 4.78
N ASP A 52 10.12 -9.12 4.70
CA ASP A 52 9.21 -8.49 5.63
C ASP A 52 8.56 -9.54 6.52
N PHE A 53 8.75 -9.41 7.82
CA PHE A 53 8.03 -10.19 8.82
C PHE A 53 7.01 -9.28 9.49
N VAL A 54 5.75 -9.70 9.56
CA VAL A 54 4.67 -8.87 10.12
C VAL A 54 3.90 -9.67 11.16
N ALA A 55 3.96 -9.22 12.42
CA ALA A 55 3.10 -9.72 13.48
C ALA A 55 1.81 -8.89 13.51
N VAL A 56 0.66 -9.56 13.45
CA VAL A 56 -0.64 -8.90 13.42
C VAL A 56 -1.53 -9.37 14.58
N ALA A 57 -2.08 -8.41 15.32
CA ALA A 57 -3.10 -8.68 16.33
C ALA A 57 -4.14 -7.55 16.38
N ASN A 58 -5.05 -7.60 17.35
CA ASN A 58 -6.04 -6.53 17.52
C ASN A 58 -5.49 -5.30 18.25
N ARG A 59 -4.56 -5.49 19.19
CA ARG A 59 -4.07 -4.43 20.09
C ARG A 59 -2.62 -4.67 20.49
N PHE A 60 -1.94 -3.59 20.84
CA PHE A 60 -0.65 -3.60 21.53
C PHE A 60 -0.83 -3.59 23.05
N THR A 61 0.14 -4.15 23.78
CA THR A 61 0.42 -3.72 25.15
C THR A 61 1.17 -2.38 25.14
N LYS A 62 1.15 -1.63 26.25
CA LYS A 62 1.80 -0.31 26.31
C LYS A 62 3.29 -0.39 25.95
N ASP A 63 4.00 -1.34 26.54
CA ASP A 63 5.45 -1.49 26.36
C ASP A 63 5.81 -1.86 24.91
N ALA A 64 5.06 -2.79 24.33
CA ALA A 64 5.21 -3.17 22.92
C ALA A 64 4.90 -2.02 21.96
N GLU A 65 3.96 -1.13 22.32
CA GLU A 65 3.65 0.05 21.53
C GLU A 65 4.79 1.08 21.55
N PHE A 66 5.49 1.22 22.69
CA PHE A 66 6.70 2.05 22.76
C PHE A 66 7.84 1.47 21.92
N GLU A 67 8.05 0.16 21.96
CA GLU A 67 9.07 -0.52 21.16
C GLU A 67 8.82 -0.37 19.64
N ALA A 68 7.56 -0.38 19.23
CA ALA A 68 7.11 -0.21 17.86
C ALA A 68 7.06 1.27 17.39
N ARG A 69 7.41 2.22 18.26
CA ARG A 69 7.49 3.66 17.97
C ARG A 69 8.90 4.18 18.13
N GLN A 70 9.74 3.83 17.16
CA GLN A 70 11.13 4.30 17.12
C GLN A 70 11.22 5.66 16.44
N LYS A 71 12.07 6.54 16.97
CA LYS A 71 12.34 7.84 16.37
C LYS A 71 12.90 7.65 14.95
N ASP A 72 12.46 8.48 14.01
CA ASP A 72 12.92 8.48 12.61
C ASP A 72 12.63 7.17 11.84
N LYS A 73 11.74 6.32 12.39
CA LYS A 73 11.29 5.09 11.75
C LYS A 73 9.76 5.08 11.59
N PRO A 74 9.25 4.39 10.56
CA PRO A 74 7.81 4.19 10.43
C PRO A 74 7.22 3.48 11.65
N ARG A 75 6.01 3.89 12.03
CA ARG A 75 5.27 3.26 13.13
C ARG A 75 5.05 1.76 12.83
N GLY A 76 5.29 0.93 13.84
CA GLY A 76 5.18 -0.52 13.74
C GLY A 76 6.49 -1.22 13.39
N LEU A 77 7.53 -0.50 12.94
CA LEU A 77 8.83 -1.11 12.66
C LEU A 77 9.58 -1.39 13.98
N VAL A 78 9.85 -2.67 14.25
CA VAL A 78 10.48 -3.12 15.51
C VAL A 78 11.91 -3.65 15.31
N LEU A 79 12.30 -3.97 14.07
CA LEU A 79 13.65 -4.35 13.68
C LEU A 79 13.85 -4.03 12.20
N GLU A 80 15.02 -3.50 11.87
CA GLU A 80 15.49 -3.33 10.50
C GLU A 80 16.98 -3.69 10.46
N ILE A 81 17.36 -4.53 9.51
CA ILE A 81 18.73 -4.97 9.25
C ILE A 81 18.95 -4.87 7.75
N ASP A 82 20.01 -4.23 7.30
CA ASP A 82 20.32 -4.07 5.87
C ASP A 82 21.48 -4.97 5.40
N ASP A 83 22.30 -5.50 6.32
CA ASP A 83 23.49 -6.34 6.01
C ASP A 83 23.53 -7.58 6.95
N PRO A 84 23.78 -8.81 6.45
CA PRO A 84 24.06 -9.18 5.06
C PRO A 84 22.83 -9.31 4.15
N ILE A 85 21.62 -9.30 4.72
CA ILE A 85 20.35 -9.42 3.98
C ILE A 85 19.39 -8.38 4.53
N LYS A 86 18.61 -7.74 3.64
CA LYS A 86 17.62 -6.75 4.02
C LYS A 86 16.39 -7.39 4.66
N ILE A 87 16.17 -7.10 5.94
CA ILE A 87 15.13 -7.69 6.76
C ILE A 87 14.45 -6.61 7.59
N ARG A 88 13.13 -6.58 7.53
CA ARG A 88 12.29 -5.72 8.35
C ARG A 88 11.31 -6.57 9.14
N VAL A 89 11.12 -6.20 10.40
CA VAL A 89 10.12 -6.81 11.27
C VAL A 89 9.16 -5.73 11.71
N TRP A 90 7.89 -6.00 11.48
CA TRP A 90 6.78 -5.12 11.75
C TRP A 90 5.87 -5.76 12.80
N ALA A 91 5.35 -4.93 13.69
CA ALA A 91 4.20 -5.24 14.51
C ALA A 91 3.09 -4.26 14.12
N LYS A 92 1.90 -4.77 13.80
CA LYS A 92 0.76 -3.95 13.40
C LYS A 92 -0.54 -4.47 13.94
N THR A 93 -1.47 -3.56 14.21
CA THR A 93 -2.85 -3.93 14.48
C THR A 93 -3.64 -4.12 13.20
N TRP A 94 -4.70 -4.93 13.26
CA TRP A 94 -5.70 -5.00 12.18
C TRP A 94 -6.28 -3.63 11.85
N GLY A 95 -6.52 -2.79 12.85
CA GLY A 95 -7.02 -1.42 12.66
C GLY A 95 -6.07 -0.57 11.82
N GLU A 96 -4.77 -0.60 12.12
CA GLU A 96 -3.75 0.11 11.33
C GLU A 96 -3.69 -0.40 9.88
N ILE A 97 -3.70 -1.73 9.67
CA ILE A 97 -3.64 -2.32 8.33
C ILE A 97 -4.87 -1.93 7.50
N ILE A 98 -6.07 -2.01 8.07
CA ILE A 98 -7.31 -1.67 7.39
C ILE A 98 -7.33 -0.18 7.04
N GLN A 99 -6.98 0.69 8.00
CA GLN A 99 -6.93 2.13 7.78
C GLN A 99 -5.94 2.53 6.68
N GLU A 100 -4.76 1.93 6.66
CA GLU A 100 -3.77 2.14 5.58
C GLU A 100 -4.28 1.66 4.23
N ALA A 101 -4.95 0.50 4.18
CA ALA A 101 -5.53 -0.04 2.97
C ALA A 101 -6.66 0.85 2.43
N GLU A 102 -7.54 1.34 3.30
CA GLU A 102 -8.62 2.28 2.96
C GLU A 102 -8.06 3.63 2.48
N GLY A 103 -7.04 4.16 3.14
CA GLY A 103 -6.36 5.38 2.74
C GLY A 103 -5.74 5.23 1.34
N ARG A 104 -5.04 4.12 1.09
CA ARG A 104 -4.45 3.82 -0.21
C ARG A 104 -5.51 3.62 -1.29
N LEU A 105 -6.60 2.92 -0.98
CA LEU A 105 -7.72 2.75 -1.89
C LEU A 105 -8.36 4.10 -2.25
N THR A 106 -8.58 4.96 -1.25
CA THR A 106 -9.14 6.30 -1.45
C THR A 106 -8.23 7.15 -2.32
N PHE A 107 -6.92 7.10 -2.10
CA PHE A 107 -5.93 7.77 -2.95
C PHE A 107 -6.01 7.31 -4.42
N TYR A 108 -6.04 6.00 -4.67
CA TYR A 108 -6.18 5.47 -6.03
C TYR A 108 -7.52 5.83 -6.67
N LYS A 109 -8.62 5.73 -5.92
CA LYS A 109 -9.95 6.14 -6.39
C LYS A 109 -9.95 7.60 -6.83
N ARG A 110 -9.44 8.51 -6.01
CA ARG A 110 -9.32 9.94 -6.39
C ARG A 110 -8.49 10.14 -7.65
N ARG A 111 -7.39 9.39 -7.80
CA ARG A 111 -6.52 9.51 -8.99
C ARG A 111 -7.19 8.96 -10.25
N LEU A 112 -7.94 7.85 -10.13
CA LEU A 112 -8.71 7.26 -11.22
C LEU A 112 -9.93 8.12 -11.59
N GLU A 113 -10.67 8.64 -10.61
CA GLU A 113 -11.76 9.60 -10.81
C GLU A 113 -11.23 10.88 -11.47
N TYR A 114 -10.05 11.36 -11.09
CA TYR A 114 -9.37 12.47 -11.77
C TYR A 114 -9.01 12.13 -13.22
N GLN A 115 -8.51 10.91 -13.49
CA GLN A 115 -8.21 10.46 -14.86
C GLN A 115 -9.47 10.18 -15.69
N ALA A 116 -10.57 9.81 -15.05
CA ALA A 116 -11.86 9.56 -15.68
C ALA A 116 -12.68 10.84 -15.86
N ASN A 117 -12.36 11.94 -15.14
CA ASN A 117 -13.08 13.21 -15.20
C ASN A 117 -12.87 13.92 -16.56
N ASP A 118 -13.57 13.38 -17.55
CA ASP A 118 -14.67 14.02 -18.25
C ASP A 118 -14.36 15.14 -19.23
N LYS A 119 -13.44 16.06 -18.93
CA LYS A 119 -13.19 17.17 -19.86
C LYS A 119 -12.44 16.69 -21.11
N GLU A 120 -11.40 15.89 -20.92
CA GLU A 120 -10.61 15.33 -22.02
C GLU A 120 -11.37 14.25 -22.80
N ALA A 121 -12.20 13.46 -22.11
CA ALA A 121 -13.06 12.47 -22.77
C ALA A 121 -14.10 13.16 -23.69
N LEU A 122 -14.73 14.25 -23.24
CA LEU A 122 -15.67 15.03 -24.06
C LEU A 122 -14.97 15.80 -25.19
N GLN A 123 -13.77 16.33 -24.94
CA GLN A 123 -12.95 16.95 -25.99
C GLN A 123 -12.48 15.94 -27.04
N TYR A 124 -12.17 14.70 -26.65
CA TYR A 124 -11.85 13.63 -27.59
C TYR A 124 -13.07 13.24 -28.42
N LEU A 125 -14.25 13.12 -27.79
CA LEU A 125 -15.50 12.80 -28.49
C LEU A 125 -15.93 13.91 -29.48
N ARG A 126 -15.51 15.18 -29.29
CA ARG A 126 -15.68 16.25 -30.31
C ARG A 126 -14.98 15.96 -31.63
N THR A 127 -13.91 15.16 -31.61
CA THR A 127 -13.12 14.85 -32.82
C THR A 127 -13.68 13.68 -33.63
N ILE A 128 -14.57 12.90 -33.02
CA ILE A 128 -15.26 11.78 -33.67
C ILE A 128 -16.47 12.31 -34.43
N ASN A 129 -16.78 11.75 -35.60
CA ASN A 129 -17.95 12.15 -36.37
C ASN A 129 -19.23 12.01 -35.54
N ALA A 130 -19.99 13.10 -35.44
CA ALA A 130 -21.22 13.22 -34.68
C ALA A 130 -22.25 12.14 -35.02
N ASP A 131 -22.29 11.61 -36.24
CA ASP A 131 -23.25 10.56 -36.62
C ASP A 131 -23.06 9.25 -35.83
N TYR A 132 -21.89 9.03 -35.24
CA TYR A 132 -21.58 7.85 -34.42
C TYR A 132 -21.68 8.10 -32.91
N LEU A 133 -21.99 9.32 -32.51
CA LEU A 133 -22.19 9.69 -31.11
C LEU A 133 -23.69 9.59 -30.79
N SER A 134 -24.00 9.09 -29.60
CA SER A 134 -25.38 9.17 -29.10
C SER A 134 -25.78 10.63 -28.87
N GLU A 135 -27.06 10.93 -29.02
CA GLU A 135 -27.59 12.28 -28.77
C GLU A 135 -27.26 12.79 -27.35
N GLU A 136 -27.22 11.90 -26.36
CA GLU A 136 -26.82 12.22 -24.97
C GLU A 136 -25.37 12.74 -24.87
N VAL A 137 -24.44 12.18 -25.65
CA VAL A 137 -23.03 12.61 -25.66
C VAL A 137 -22.89 13.97 -26.36
N LYS A 138 -23.67 14.22 -27.41
CA LYS A 138 -23.67 15.51 -28.14
C LYS A 138 -24.13 16.67 -27.25
N GLU A 139 -25.20 16.48 -26.48
CA GLU A 139 -25.69 17.49 -25.54
C GLU A 139 -24.66 17.81 -24.45
N ARG A 140 -23.96 16.80 -23.91
CA ARG A 140 -22.89 17.00 -22.92
C ARG A 140 -21.70 17.77 -23.49
N ILE A 141 -21.35 17.53 -24.75
CA ILE A 141 -20.32 18.31 -25.48
C ILE A 141 -20.78 19.77 -25.65
N SER A 142 -22.01 20.02 -26.11
CA SER A 142 -22.54 21.38 -26.28
C SER A 142 -22.65 22.16 -24.95
N ALA A 143 -23.02 21.49 -23.86
CA ALA A 143 -23.04 22.08 -22.53
C ALA A 143 -21.64 22.43 -22.00
N LEU A 144 -20.63 21.65 -22.37
CA LEU A 144 -19.21 21.95 -22.08
C LEU A 144 -18.76 23.19 -22.86
N ASP A 145 -19.10 23.29 -24.14
CA ASP A 145 -18.73 24.41 -25.02
C ASP A 145 -19.39 25.73 -24.59
N ALA A 146 -20.66 25.71 -24.16
CA ALA A 146 -21.35 26.87 -23.62
C ALA A 146 -20.71 27.38 -22.30
N LYS A 147 -20.18 26.48 -21.46
CA LYS A 147 -19.43 26.86 -20.25
C LYS A 147 -18.05 27.43 -20.56
N GLU A 148 -17.38 26.96 -21.61
CA GLU A 148 -16.07 27.50 -22.04
C GLU A 148 -16.20 28.86 -22.73
N GLY A 149 -17.27 29.10 -23.50
CA GLY A 149 -17.52 30.38 -24.17
C GLY A 149 -17.77 31.55 -23.21
N VAL A 150 -18.40 31.30 -22.07
CA VAL A 150 -18.68 32.33 -21.03
C VAL A 150 -17.44 32.66 -20.19
N ALA A 151 -16.40 31.82 -20.19
CA ALA A 151 -15.16 32.04 -19.45
C ALA A 151 -14.08 32.80 -20.26
N ALA A 152 -14.33 33.06 -21.54
CA ALA A 152 -13.41 33.71 -22.49
C ALA A 152 -13.79 35.17 -22.83
N GLU A 153 -14.92 35.67 -22.31
CA GLU A 153 -15.34 37.09 -22.30
C GLU A 153 -15.04 37.74 -20.95
#